data_AF-A0A1V4MIL2-F1
#
_entry.id   AF-A0A1V4MIL2-F1
#
_cell.length_a   1.000
_cell.length_b   1.000
_cell.length_c   1.000
_cell.angle_alpha   90.00
_cell.angle_beta   90.00
_cell.angle_gamma   90.00
#
_symmetry.space_group_name_H-M   'P 1'
#
loop_
_entity.id
_entity.type
_entity.pdbx_description
1 polymer ?
#
loop_
_entity_poly.entity_id
_entity_poly.type
_entity_poly.pdbx_seq_one_letter_code
_entity_poly.pdbx_strand_id
1 'polypeptide(L)'
;MVRAYIDFFIPAAIRDDEDEYRRTFQLTCFTQLSPLFFIPNVIKWYHAGQTSLAVSIFTVMIMVAVVGPFVLKTSRSLKIMGNFVIAALAWHFSILPAITGGIHSSSLTWNMVIPVFAVTFIGFRSFIFWSIFMLLEILVFTLIHYTGYSLPLVELTESQVVGNQLANIIGPFLTMVIALSFGDRGLKKALMAHKAAAEAHISAQREQEALREKSDSLAEKLESIFARVSENTEHLVGKVVKGMAELTGKSAESATNANILIGETGKVVEETNKSMKELVSRMTEISRTGEETSNIIKTIDEIAFQTNLLALNAAVEAARAGDAGTGFAVVAEEVRNLAARSAEAAKITSERIEDMISRISQGSDLALRTDDSFARVFDNVSRAIELIDEIARSSSTQNRGIEDINDIADQINALVKDSSVSSAQTGLSGREIVETTALK
;
A
#
# COMPACT_ATOMS: atom_id res chain seq x y z
N MET A 1 -47.89 -1.04 34.76
CA MET A 1 -49.33 -1.38 34.65
C MET A 1 -50.09 -0.40 33.75
N VAL A 2 -50.08 0.91 34.03
CA VAL A 2 -50.78 1.93 33.19
C VAL A 2 -50.34 1.94 31.72
N ARG A 3 -49.03 1.86 31.45
CA ARG A 3 -48.50 1.85 30.07
C ARG A 3 -49.01 0.67 29.24
N ALA A 4 -48.97 -0.55 29.80
CA ALA A 4 -49.48 -1.75 29.15
C ALA A 4 -51.00 -1.70 28.89
N TYR A 5 -51.76 -1.08 29.79
CA TYR A 5 -53.19 -0.84 29.61
C TYR A 5 -53.47 0.13 28.45
N ILE A 6 -52.73 1.23 28.35
CA ILE A 6 -52.90 2.20 27.25
C ILE A 6 -52.44 1.59 25.93
N ASP A 7 -51.32 0.86 25.93
CA ASP A 7 -50.79 0.17 24.76
C ASP A 7 -51.78 -0.87 24.19
N PHE A 8 -52.67 -1.45 25.00
CA PHE A 8 -53.72 -2.36 24.52
C PHE A 8 -54.63 -1.73 23.44
N PHE A 9 -54.81 -0.40 23.48
CA PHE A 9 -55.62 0.34 22.52
C PHE A 9 -54.82 0.83 21.30
N ILE A 10 -53.49 0.91 21.42
CA ILE A 10 -52.60 1.44 20.37
C ILE A 10 -52.14 0.31 19.45
N PRO A 11 -52.55 0.30 18.16
CA PRO A 11 -52.14 -0.72 17.19
C PRO A 11 -50.63 -0.74 16.96
N ALA A 12 -50.08 -1.93 16.66
CA ALA A 12 -48.65 -2.10 16.41
C ALA A 12 -48.12 -1.17 15.31
N ALA A 13 -48.90 -0.96 14.23
CA ALA A 13 -48.50 -0.09 13.11
C ALA A 13 -48.23 1.38 13.49
N ILE A 14 -48.82 1.87 14.60
CA ILE A 14 -48.57 3.23 15.10
C ILE A 14 -47.33 3.26 16.01
N ARG A 15 -46.88 2.12 16.52
CA ARG A 15 -45.74 2.03 17.46
C ARG A 15 -44.38 2.22 16.77
N ASP A 16 -44.33 2.08 15.45
CA ASP A 16 -43.11 2.18 14.65
C ASP A 16 -42.68 3.64 14.43
N ASP A 17 -43.63 4.58 14.38
CA ASP A 17 -43.35 6.02 14.38
C ASP A 17 -43.33 6.54 15.82
N GLU A 18 -42.15 6.91 16.32
CA GLU A 18 -41.97 7.34 17.70
C GLU A 18 -42.79 8.60 18.05
N ASP A 19 -42.99 9.50 17.07
CA ASP A 19 -43.74 10.74 17.25
C ASP A 19 -45.25 10.49 17.20
N GLU A 20 -45.72 9.65 16.28
CA GLU A 20 -47.13 9.26 16.17
C GLU A 20 -47.55 8.39 17.37
N TYR A 21 -46.71 7.45 17.80
CA TYR A 21 -46.90 6.66 19.01
C TYR A 21 -47.04 7.56 20.24
N ARG A 22 -46.12 8.52 20.41
CA ARG A 22 -46.16 9.45 21.55
C ARG A 22 -47.47 10.22 21.60
N ARG A 23 -47.89 10.86 20.50
CA ARG A 23 -49.15 11.64 20.47
C ARG A 23 -50.37 10.77 20.71
N THR A 24 -50.37 9.57 20.14
CA THR A 24 -51.44 8.57 20.33
C THR A 24 -51.53 8.09 21.77
N PHE A 25 -50.40 7.83 22.40
CA PHE A 25 -50.31 7.46 23.81
C PHE A 25 -50.85 8.58 24.71
N GLN A 26 -50.46 9.83 24.45
CA GLN A 26 -50.91 10.98 25.24
C GLN A 26 -52.42 11.22 25.10
N LEU A 27 -52.97 11.17 23.89
CA LEU A 27 -54.40 11.31 23.66
C LEU A 27 -55.19 10.18 24.33
N THR A 28 -54.72 8.93 24.21
CA THR A 28 -55.36 7.78 24.84
C THR A 28 -55.35 7.91 26.36
N CYS A 29 -54.22 8.29 26.97
CA CYS A 29 -54.16 8.60 28.40
C CYS A 29 -55.18 9.68 28.80
N PHE A 30 -55.27 10.77 28.02
CA PHE A 30 -56.24 11.83 28.30
C PHE A 30 -57.68 11.31 28.29
N THR A 31 -58.06 10.50 27.29
CA THR A 31 -59.41 9.92 27.23
C THR A 31 -59.73 9.05 28.44
N GLN A 32 -58.74 8.30 28.95
CA GLN A 32 -58.90 7.45 30.13
C GLN A 32 -59.00 8.25 31.44
N LEU A 33 -58.44 9.46 31.49
CA LEU A 33 -58.58 10.37 32.62
C LEU A 33 -59.89 11.17 32.57
N SER A 34 -60.57 11.23 31.42
CA SER A 34 -61.78 12.02 31.23
C SER A 34 -62.95 11.71 32.21
N PRO A 35 -63.16 10.47 32.71
CA PRO A 35 -64.20 10.21 33.72
C PRO A 35 -64.02 11.02 35.01
N LEU A 36 -62.78 11.37 35.39
CA LEU A 36 -62.51 12.23 36.55
C LEU A 36 -63.14 13.63 36.40
N PHE A 37 -63.27 14.11 35.16
CA PHE A 37 -63.87 15.40 34.84
C PHE A 37 -65.37 15.31 34.58
N PHE A 38 -65.85 14.20 33.99
CA PHE A 38 -67.24 14.04 33.64
C PHE A 38 -68.14 13.60 34.79
N ILE A 39 -67.71 12.63 35.62
CA ILE A 39 -68.54 12.07 36.70
C ILE A 39 -69.04 13.15 37.67
N PRO A 40 -68.21 14.09 38.17
CA PRO A 40 -68.70 15.17 39.03
C PRO A 40 -69.79 16.02 38.36
N ASN A 41 -69.69 16.23 37.05
CA ASN A 41 -70.67 17.00 36.30
C ASN A 41 -71.97 16.22 36.05
N VAL A 42 -71.90 14.90 35.83
CA VAL A 42 -73.11 14.04 35.76
C VAL A 42 -73.88 14.12 37.07
N ILE A 43 -73.19 13.96 38.20
CA ILE A 43 -73.77 14.03 39.54
C ILE A 43 -74.39 15.42 39.80
N LYS A 44 -73.67 16.49 39.44
CA LYS A 44 -74.15 17.88 39.56
C LYS A 44 -75.48 18.08 38.86
N TRP A 45 -75.58 17.72 37.59
CA TRP A 45 -76.80 17.97 36.79
C TRP A 45 -77.96 17.04 37.14
N TYR A 46 -77.66 15.81 37.60
CA TYR A 46 -78.68 14.90 38.13
C TYR A 46 -79.33 15.47 39.41
N HIS A 47 -78.53 15.97 40.36
CA HIS A 47 -79.05 16.61 41.57
C HIS A 47 -79.76 17.94 41.29
N ALA A 48 -79.41 18.64 40.22
CA ALA A 48 -80.11 19.85 39.76
C ALA A 48 -81.43 19.57 39.03
N GLY A 49 -81.89 18.31 38.97
CA GLY A 49 -83.13 17.91 38.30
C GLY A 49 -83.07 17.91 36.77
N GLN A 50 -81.89 18.17 36.18
CA GLN A 50 -81.67 18.23 34.73
C GLN A 50 -81.19 16.88 34.20
N THR A 51 -82.12 15.92 34.13
CA THR A 51 -81.82 14.54 33.70
C THR A 51 -81.30 14.46 32.27
N SER A 52 -81.81 15.29 31.35
CA SER A 52 -81.35 15.37 29.96
C SER A 52 -79.86 15.73 29.85
N LEU A 53 -79.41 16.66 30.68
CA LEU A 53 -78.04 17.15 30.67
C LEU A 53 -77.09 16.16 31.36
N ALA A 54 -77.52 15.53 32.45
CA ALA A 54 -76.79 14.44 33.09
C ALA A 54 -76.58 13.26 32.12
N VAL A 55 -77.61 12.88 31.35
CA VAL A 55 -77.52 11.84 30.32
C VAL A 55 -76.59 12.24 29.18
N SER A 56 -76.63 13.49 28.73
CA SER A 56 -75.72 14.00 27.68
C SER A 56 -74.25 13.89 28.10
N ILE A 57 -73.91 14.32 29.32
CA ILE A 57 -72.54 14.23 29.85
C ILE A 57 -72.10 12.78 30.03
N PHE A 58 -72.98 11.94 30.56
CA PHE A 58 -72.69 10.52 30.71
C PHE A 58 -72.43 9.85 29.35
N THR A 59 -73.23 10.20 28.33
CA THR A 59 -73.06 9.70 26.97
C THR A 59 -71.72 10.12 26.38
N VAL A 60 -71.33 11.39 26.51
CA VAL A 60 -70.04 11.87 26.03
C VAL A 60 -68.88 11.26 26.79
N MET A 61 -69.01 11.05 28.10
CA MET A 61 -68.00 10.31 28.87
C MET A 61 -67.76 8.91 28.29
N ILE A 62 -68.81 8.16 27.97
CA ILE A 62 -68.67 6.83 27.35
C ILE A 62 -68.05 6.93 25.95
N MET A 63 -68.48 7.91 25.14
CA MET A 63 -67.90 8.13 23.81
C MET A 63 -66.41 8.44 23.90
N VAL A 64 -65.99 9.29 24.82
CA VAL A 64 -64.59 9.69 24.97
C VAL A 64 -63.75 8.59 25.63
N ALA A 65 -64.17 8.08 26.79
CA ALA A 65 -63.37 7.18 27.62
C ALA A 65 -63.39 5.72 27.13
N VAL A 66 -64.47 5.29 26.46
CA VAL A 66 -64.63 3.89 26.03
C VAL A 66 -64.55 3.80 24.51
N VAL A 67 -65.46 4.48 23.79
CA VAL A 67 -65.56 4.31 22.33
C VAL A 67 -64.33 4.87 21.62
N GLY A 68 -63.81 6.02 22.03
CA GLY A 68 -62.62 6.66 21.43
C GLY A 68 -61.40 5.73 21.32
N PRO A 69 -60.91 5.13 22.43
CA PRO A 69 -59.82 4.16 22.37
C PRO A 69 -60.09 2.95 21.46
N PHE A 70 -61.35 2.48 21.37
CA PHE A 70 -61.71 1.41 20.43
C PHE A 70 -61.76 1.88 18.97
N VAL A 71 -62.15 3.14 18.73
CA VAL A 71 -62.04 3.79 17.41
C VAL A 71 -60.58 3.84 16.99
N LEU A 72 -59.65 4.18 17.87
CA LEU A 72 -58.21 4.11 17.59
C LEU A 72 -57.78 2.69 17.21
N LYS A 73 -58.16 1.71 18.02
CA LYS A 73 -57.78 0.31 17.82
C LYS A 73 -58.28 -0.25 16.48
N THR A 74 -59.47 0.16 16.06
CA THR A 74 -60.12 -0.32 14.83
C THR A 74 -59.67 0.47 13.60
N SER A 75 -59.66 1.80 13.68
CA SER A 75 -59.32 2.68 12.55
C SER A 75 -57.82 2.77 12.28
N ARG A 76 -56.98 2.43 13.27
CA ARG A 76 -55.52 2.57 13.22
C ARG A 76 -55.06 3.98 12.86
N SER A 77 -55.84 5.00 13.21
CA SER A 77 -55.52 6.38 12.91
C SER A 77 -55.76 7.29 14.11
N LEU A 78 -54.70 7.97 14.55
CA LEU A 78 -54.77 9.02 15.56
C LEU A 78 -55.76 10.13 15.16
N LYS A 79 -55.74 10.53 13.89
CA LYS A 79 -56.59 11.62 13.39
C LYS A 79 -58.08 11.26 13.45
N ILE A 80 -58.43 9.99 13.18
CA ILE A 80 -59.82 9.52 13.24
C ILE A 80 -60.28 9.47 14.70
N MET A 81 -59.48 8.87 15.59
CA MET A 81 -59.77 8.84 17.02
C MET A 81 -59.97 10.25 17.60
N GLY A 82 -59.02 11.15 17.35
CA GLY A 82 -59.10 12.47 17.97
C GLY A 82 -60.21 13.34 17.43
N ASN A 83 -60.49 13.30 16.11
CA ASN A 83 -61.67 14.01 15.59
C ASN A 83 -62.97 13.41 16.11
N PHE A 84 -63.05 12.09 16.31
CA PHE A 84 -64.21 11.46 16.95
C PHE A 84 -64.40 11.95 18.39
N VAL A 85 -63.33 11.97 19.19
CA VAL A 85 -63.36 12.49 20.58
C VAL A 85 -63.78 13.95 20.59
N ILE A 86 -63.20 14.79 19.72
CA ILE A 86 -63.54 16.21 19.63
C ILE A 86 -64.99 16.40 19.21
N ALA A 87 -65.49 15.61 18.26
CA ALA A 87 -66.88 15.68 17.82
C ALA A 87 -67.86 15.31 18.95
N ALA A 88 -67.55 14.29 19.74
CA ALA A 88 -68.35 13.93 20.91
C ALA A 88 -68.39 15.05 21.95
N LEU A 89 -67.23 15.68 22.23
CA LEU A 89 -67.15 16.82 23.13
C LEU A 89 -67.92 18.04 22.60
N ALA A 90 -67.71 18.38 21.32
CA ALA A 90 -68.36 19.49 20.66
C ALA A 90 -69.89 19.34 20.69
N TRP A 91 -70.41 18.14 20.41
CA TRP A 91 -71.84 17.86 20.50
C TRP A 91 -72.43 18.19 21.87
N HIS A 92 -71.78 17.76 22.96
CA HIS A 92 -72.25 18.10 24.30
C HIS A 92 -72.09 19.60 24.62
N PHE A 93 -70.97 20.20 24.19
CA PHE A 93 -70.76 21.64 24.37
C PHE A 93 -71.69 22.52 23.54
N SER A 94 -72.33 21.99 22.49
CA SER A 94 -73.43 22.69 21.80
C SER A 94 -74.79 22.49 22.51
N ILE A 95 -75.04 21.31 23.09
CA ILE A 95 -76.29 21.03 23.84
C ILE A 95 -76.34 21.85 25.13
N LEU A 96 -75.20 21.98 25.81
CA LEU A 96 -75.13 22.58 27.13
C LEU A 96 -75.61 24.06 27.13
N PRO A 97 -75.11 24.97 26.26
CA PRO A 97 -75.66 26.32 26.08
C PRO A 97 -77.11 26.30 25.59
N ALA A 98 -77.48 25.40 24.67
CA ALA A 98 -78.85 25.33 24.15
C ALA A 98 -79.91 25.13 25.24
N ILE A 99 -79.56 24.40 26.32
CA ILE A 99 -80.45 24.13 27.45
C ILE A 99 -80.26 25.14 28.61
N THR A 100 -79.17 25.92 28.61
CA THR A 100 -78.79 26.80 29.72
C THR A 100 -78.80 28.29 29.35
N GLY A 101 -79.65 28.69 28.40
CA GLY A 101 -79.85 30.11 28.05
C GLY A 101 -79.13 30.62 26.79
N GLY A 102 -78.64 29.74 25.94
CA GLY A 102 -78.04 30.07 24.65
C GLY A 102 -76.81 30.97 24.78
N ILE A 103 -76.84 32.13 24.12
CA ILE A 103 -75.74 33.11 24.12
C ILE A 103 -75.42 33.69 25.51
N HIS A 104 -76.38 33.66 26.44
CA HIS A 104 -76.17 34.10 27.83
C HIS A 104 -75.62 32.99 28.74
N SER A 105 -75.46 31.78 28.21
CA SER A 105 -74.94 30.67 29.01
C SER A 105 -73.45 30.85 29.32
N SER A 106 -73.10 30.78 30.60
CA SER A 106 -71.71 30.71 31.05
C SER A 106 -70.97 29.47 30.52
N SER A 107 -71.66 28.47 29.99
CA SER A 107 -71.06 27.24 29.48
C SER A 107 -70.39 27.39 28.11
N LEU A 108 -70.64 28.48 27.38
CA LEU A 108 -69.98 28.76 26.10
C LEU A 108 -68.46 28.86 26.21
N THR A 109 -67.91 29.08 27.40
CA THR A 109 -66.47 29.07 27.67
C THR A 109 -65.83 27.72 27.35
N TRP A 110 -66.57 26.61 27.41
CA TRP A 110 -66.08 25.28 27.04
C TRP A 110 -65.74 25.15 25.55
N ASN A 111 -66.29 26.00 24.68
CA ASN A 111 -65.97 26.00 23.26
C ASN A 111 -64.49 26.35 22.99
N MET A 112 -63.81 27.05 23.92
CA MET A 112 -62.38 27.33 23.82
C MET A 112 -61.50 26.07 23.96
N VAL A 113 -62.00 25.02 24.62
CA VAL A 113 -61.24 23.78 24.84
C VAL A 113 -61.01 23.03 23.53
N ILE A 114 -61.99 23.05 22.63
CA ILE A 114 -62.02 22.22 21.42
C ILE A 114 -60.90 22.58 20.43
N PRO A 115 -60.68 23.86 20.07
CA PRO A 115 -59.52 24.25 19.26
C PRO A 115 -58.18 23.84 19.89
N VAL A 116 -57.99 24.10 21.19
CA VAL A 116 -56.74 23.76 21.89
C VAL A 116 -56.50 22.25 21.82
N PHE A 117 -57.53 21.46 22.10
CA PHE A 117 -57.43 20.01 22.03
C PHE A 117 -57.07 19.52 20.62
N ALA A 118 -57.68 20.13 19.60
CA ALA A 118 -57.40 19.82 18.20
C ALA A 118 -55.95 20.13 17.81
N VAL A 119 -55.39 21.28 18.21
CA VAL A 119 -53.99 21.62 17.88
C VAL A 119 -52.99 20.75 18.64
N THR A 120 -53.27 20.43 19.91
CA THR A 120 -52.38 19.66 20.77
C THR A 120 -52.23 18.22 20.29
N PHE A 121 -53.34 17.53 20.02
CA PHE A 121 -53.30 16.08 19.79
C PHE A 121 -53.35 15.67 18.32
N ILE A 122 -53.93 16.50 17.45
CA ILE A 122 -54.19 16.14 16.04
C ILE A 122 -53.39 16.99 15.07
N GLY A 123 -53.38 18.30 15.29
CA GLY A 123 -52.57 19.25 14.55
C GLY A 123 -53.39 20.38 13.91
N PHE A 124 -52.66 21.22 13.19
CA PHE A 124 -53.13 22.55 12.81
C PHE A 124 -54.37 22.57 11.89
N ARG A 125 -54.52 21.59 10.99
CA ARG A 125 -55.72 21.51 10.13
C ARG A 125 -56.99 21.24 10.93
N SER A 126 -56.90 20.36 11.93
CA SER A 126 -58.00 20.03 12.84
C SER A 126 -58.37 21.25 13.68
N PHE A 127 -57.36 21.99 14.15
CA PHE A 127 -57.54 23.24 14.88
C PHE A 127 -58.38 24.26 14.11
N ILE A 128 -58.04 24.51 12.83
CA ILE A 128 -58.79 25.46 11.99
C ILE A 128 -60.25 25.03 11.86
N PHE A 129 -60.48 23.76 11.50
CA PHE A 129 -61.84 23.23 11.30
C PHE A 129 -62.72 23.41 12.55
N TRP A 130 -62.22 22.97 13.71
CA TRP A 130 -62.97 23.03 14.95
C TRP A 130 -63.12 24.45 15.51
N SER A 131 -62.18 25.35 15.22
CA SER A 131 -62.33 26.78 15.56
C SER A 131 -63.47 27.41 14.76
N ILE A 132 -63.55 27.13 13.45
CA ILE A 132 -64.64 27.63 12.61
C ILE A 132 -65.98 27.06 13.08
N PHE A 133 -66.05 25.77 13.40
CA PHE A 133 -67.25 25.13 13.93
C PHE A 133 -67.75 25.82 15.21
N MET A 134 -66.86 26.10 16.16
CA MET A 134 -67.23 26.76 17.42
C MET A 134 -67.65 28.22 17.25
N LEU A 135 -67.06 28.94 16.28
CA LEU A 135 -67.50 30.29 15.95
C LEU A 135 -68.88 30.30 15.29
N LEU A 136 -69.16 29.32 14.42
CA LEU A 136 -70.48 29.15 13.81
C LEU A 136 -71.57 28.84 14.84
N GLU A 137 -71.26 28.04 15.86
CA GLU A 137 -72.18 27.77 16.96
C GLU A 137 -72.56 29.06 17.72
N ILE A 138 -71.58 29.89 18.07
CA ILE A 138 -71.82 31.19 18.71
C ILE A 138 -72.69 32.10 17.82
N LEU A 139 -72.42 32.11 16.51
CA LEU A 139 -73.22 32.86 15.53
C LEU A 139 -74.68 32.36 15.49
N VAL A 140 -74.91 31.05 15.52
CA VAL A 140 -76.25 30.44 15.56
C VAL A 140 -77.00 30.87 16.81
N PHE A 141 -76.38 30.80 18.00
CA PHE A 141 -77.04 31.25 19.24
C PHE A 141 -77.30 32.77 19.26
N THR A 142 -76.42 33.56 18.66
CA THR A 142 -76.61 35.01 18.50
C THR A 142 -77.80 35.31 17.58
N LEU A 143 -77.96 34.55 16.49
CA LEU A 143 -79.08 34.70 15.56
C LEU A 143 -80.41 34.31 16.22
N ILE A 144 -80.44 33.19 16.98
CA ILE A 144 -81.62 32.76 17.74
C ILE A 144 -82.04 33.83 18.77
N HIS A 145 -81.07 34.45 19.44
CA HIS A 145 -81.33 35.55 20.36
C HIS A 145 -81.92 36.77 19.64
N TYR A 146 -81.40 37.12 18.46
CA TYR A 146 -81.88 38.24 17.66
C TYR A 146 -83.30 38.04 17.10
N THR A 147 -83.70 36.80 16.78
CA THR A 147 -85.06 36.49 16.32
C THR A 147 -86.11 36.49 17.45
N GLY A 148 -85.70 36.76 18.70
CA GLY A 148 -86.60 36.84 19.85
C GLY A 148 -87.05 35.48 20.40
N TYR A 149 -86.45 34.38 19.94
CA TYR A 149 -86.75 33.04 20.44
C TYR A 149 -86.01 32.79 21.76
N SER A 150 -86.75 32.62 22.86
CA SER A 150 -86.15 32.32 24.17
C SER A 150 -85.86 30.83 24.31
N LEU A 151 -84.58 30.50 24.42
CA LEU A 151 -84.13 29.16 24.80
C LEU A 151 -84.43 28.91 26.30
N PRO A 152 -84.65 27.65 26.70
CA PRO A 152 -84.92 27.31 28.10
C PRO A 152 -83.77 27.80 29.00
N LEU A 153 -84.14 28.34 30.16
CA LEU A 153 -83.21 28.76 31.20
C LEU A 153 -83.38 27.81 32.39
N VAL A 154 -82.29 27.14 32.78
CA VAL A 154 -82.30 26.33 34.00
C VAL A 154 -82.29 27.27 35.20
N GLU A 155 -83.36 27.27 35.98
CA GLU A 155 -83.40 27.97 37.27
C GLU A 155 -82.52 27.23 38.29
N LEU A 156 -81.40 27.84 38.67
CA LEU A 156 -80.46 27.34 39.67
C LEU A 156 -80.66 28.12 40.98
N THR A 157 -80.50 27.46 42.13
CA THR A 157 -80.47 28.16 43.44
C THR A 157 -79.25 29.08 43.52
N GLU A 158 -79.27 30.16 44.31
CA GLU A 158 -78.14 31.10 44.42
C GLU A 158 -76.79 30.41 44.73
N SER A 159 -76.79 29.36 45.55
CA SER A 159 -75.60 28.55 45.84
C SER A 159 -75.10 27.72 44.64
N GLN A 160 -75.99 27.30 43.75
CA GLN A 160 -75.67 26.54 42.54
C GLN A 160 -75.17 27.44 41.40
N VAL A 161 -75.65 28.69 41.33
CA VAL A 161 -75.20 29.68 40.32
C VAL A 161 -73.70 29.96 40.47
N VAL A 162 -73.24 30.25 41.68
CA VAL A 162 -71.82 30.53 41.97
C VAL A 162 -70.94 29.31 41.63
N GLY A 163 -71.35 28.11 42.05
CA GLY A 163 -70.62 26.87 41.75
C GLY A 163 -70.53 26.56 40.25
N ASN A 164 -71.60 26.82 39.49
CA ASN A 164 -71.63 26.58 38.06
C ASN A 164 -70.78 27.60 37.27
N GLN A 165 -70.83 28.88 37.63
CA GLN A 165 -69.99 29.91 37.02
C GLN A 165 -68.50 29.65 37.29
N LEU A 166 -68.14 29.28 38.53
CA LEU A 166 -66.76 28.94 38.88
C LEU A 166 -66.25 27.73 38.08
N ALA A 167 -67.07 26.68 37.96
CA ALA A 167 -66.72 25.49 37.17
C ALA A 167 -66.52 25.81 35.68
N ASN A 168 -67.31 26.72 35.12
CA ASN A 168 -67.21 27.11 33.71
C ASN A 168 -66.04 28.08 33.43
N ILE A 169 -65.45 28.70 34.45
CA ILE A 169 -64.21 29.50 34.29
C ILE A 169 -62.98 28.61 34.49
N ILE A 170 -62.94 27.86 35.60
CA ILE A 170 -61.78 27.05 35.98
C ILE A 170 -61.64 25.80 35.11
N GLY A 171 -62.76 25.15 34.77
CA GLY A 171 -62.77 23.89 34.03
C GLY A 171 -62.09 23.96 32.66
N PRO A 172 -62.49 24.89 31.77
CA PRO A 172 -61.85 25.06 30.47
C PRO A 172 -60.36 25.39 30.60
N PHE A 173 -59.99 26.28 31.53
CA PHE A 173 -58.60 26.70 31.74
C PHE A 173 -57.73 25.53 32.20
N LEU A 174 -58.18 24.77 33.20
CA LEU A 174 -57.47 23.59 33.70
C LEU A 174 -57.30 22.53 32.60
N THR A 175 -58.34 22.31 31.79
CA THR A 175 -58.31 21.36 30.67
C THR A 175 -57.30 21.79 29.59
N MET A 176 -57.25 23.08 29.28
CA MET A 176 -56.27 23.66 28.35
C MET A 176 -54.83 23.51 28.85
N VAL A 177 -54.55 23.81 30.13
CA VAL A 177 -53.22 23.65 30.73
C VAL A 177 -52.76 22.20 30.66
N ILE A 178 -53.65 21.27 31.01
CA ILE A 178 -53.34 19.83 30.94
C ILE A 178 -53.03 19.43 29.49
N ALA A 179 -53.86 19.81 28.52
CA ALA A 179 -53.62 19.52 27.11
C ALA A 179 -52.25 20.07 26.64
N LEU A 180 -51.95 21.34 26.89
CA LEU A 180 -50.70 21.96 26.47
C LEU A 180 -49.45 21.32 27.11
N SER A 181 -49.55 20.85 28.36
CA SER A 181 -48.44 20.16 29.03
C SER A 181 -48.01 18.85 28.35
N PHE A 182 -48.94 18.16 27.69
CA PHE A 182 -48.63 16.98 26.87
C PHE A 182 -47.90 17.36 25.58
N GLY A 183 -48.21 18.51 24.99
CA GLY A 183 -47.57 19.02 23.76
C GLY A 183 -46.10 19.41 23.92
N ASP A 184 -45.74 20.16 24.97
CA ASP A 184 -44.39 20.72 25.17
C ASP A 184 -43.28 19.65 25.28
N ARG A 185 -43.58 18.51 25.93
CA ARG A 185 -42.62 17.40 26.07
C ARG A 185 -42.25 16.77 24.73
N GLY A 186 -43.18 16.77 23.77
CA GLY A 186 -42.94 16.19 22.44
C GLY A 186 -42.03 17.04 21.57
N LEU A 187 -42.18 18.37 21.63
CA LEU A 187 -41.41 19.33 20.84
C LEU A 187 -39.93 19.36 21.26
N LYS A 188 -39.64 19.34 22.57
CA LYS A 188 -38.27 19.36 23.09
C LYS A 188 -37.43 18.16 22.61
N LYS A 189 -38.03 16.97 22.56
CA LYS A 189 -37.34 15.75 22.10
C LYS A 189 -36.99 15.81 20.61
N ALA A 190 -37.92 16.28 19.78
CA ALA A 190 -37.70 16.44 18.34
C ALA A 190 -36.59 17.47 18.03
N LEU A 191 -36.54 18.57 18.77
CA LEU A 191 -35.51 19.60 18.60
C LEU A 191 -34.10 19.07 18.95
N MET A 192 -33.97 18.27 20.01
CA MET A 192 -32.69 17.65 20.37
C MET A 192 -32.21 16.66 19.32
N ALA A 193 -33.11 15.85 18.75
CA ALA A 193 -32.77 14.92 17.68
C ALA A 193 -32.27 15.64 16.41
N HIS A 194 -32.93 16.73 16.02
CA HIS A 194 -32.51 17.56 14.89
C HIS A 194 -31.14 18.21 15.11
N LYS A 195 -30.87 18.69 16.32
CA LYS A 195 -29.56 19.27 16.67
C LYS A 195 -28.45 18.23 16.59
N ALA A 196 -28.67 17.02 17.12
CA ALA A 196 -27.70 15.94 17.05
C ALA A 196 -27.41 15.50 15.60
N ALA A 197 -28.45 15.43 14.75
CA ALA A 197 -28.28 15.13 13.33
C ALA A 197 -27.48 16.22 12.59
N ALA A 198 -27.74 17.49 12.87
CA ALA A 198 -27.00 18.61 12.28
C ALA A 198 -25.51 18.60 12.68
N GLU A 199 -25.21 18.33 13.96
CA GLU A 199 -23.84 18.20 14.45
C GLU A 199 -23.10 17.02 13.79
N ALA A 200 -23.77 15.88 13.61
CA ALA A 200 -23.22 14.73 12.91
C ALA A 200 -22.89 15.06 11.45
N HIS A 201 -23.78 15.74 10.72
CA HIS A 201 -23.53 16.18 9.34
C HIS A 201 -22.32 17.10 9.21
N ILE A 202 -22.18 18.09 10.11
CA ILE A 202 -21.03 19.01 10.11
C ILE A 202 -19.72 18.25 10.38
N SER A 203 -19.73 17.28 11.31
CA SER A 203 -18.55 16.47 11.60
C SER A 203 -18.13 15.59 10.42
N ALA A 204 -19.09 14.98 9.71
CA ALA A 204 -18.84 14.17 8.52
C ALA A 204 -18.28 15.01 7.35
N GLN A 205 -18.78 16.24 7.16
CA GLN A 205 -18.22 17.15 6.15
C GLN A 205 -16.76 17.52 6.45
N ARG A 206 -16.43 17.83 7.71
CA ARG A 206 -15.03 18.14 8.09
C ARG A 206 -14.10 16.95 7.88
N GLU A 207 -14.56 15.74 8.17
CA GLU A 207 -13.77 14.52 7.95
C GLU A 207 -13.54 14.27 6.45
N GLN A 208 -14.56 14.51 5.60
CA GLN A 208 -14.41 14.46 4.14
C GLN A 208 -13.43 15.52 3.61
N GLU A 209 -13.51 16.76 4.09
CA GLU A 209 -12.56 17.82 3.70
C GLU A 209 -11.12 17.46 4.08
N ALA A 210 -10.91 16.95 5.30
CA ALA A 210 -9.58 16.50 5.74
C ALA A 210 -9.07 15.29 4.92
N LEU A 211 -9.96 14.38 4.53
CA LEU A 211 -9.60 13.25 3.66
C LEU A 211 -9.23 13.71 2.25
N ARG A 212 -9.91 14.75 1.73
CA ARG A 212 -9.58 15.36 0.44
C ARG A 212 -8.21 16.02 0.47
N GLU A 213 -7.94 16.85 1.48
CA GLU A 213 -6.62 17.50 1.62
C GLU A 213 -5.49 16.46 1.68
N LYS A 214 -5.70 15.36 2.42
CA LYS A 214 -4.76 14.23 2.45
C LYS A 214 -4.61 13.54 1.08
N SER A 215 -5.70 13.37 0.34
CA SER A 215 -5.69 12.72 -0.98
C SER A 215 -4.98 13.58 -2.02
N ASP A 216 -5.24 14.89 -2.04
CA ASP A 216 -4.57 15.85 -2.91
C ASP A 216 -3.07 15.91 -2.59
N SER A 217 -2.71 15.98 -1.29
CA SER A 217 -1.30 15.92 -0.86
C SER A 217 -0.62 14.60 -1.22
N LEU A 218 -1.34 13.47 -1.16
CA LEU A 218 -0.81 12.17 -1.55
C LEU A 218 -0.57 12.10 -3.06
N ALA A 219 -1.50 12.62 -3.87
CA ALA A 219 -1.34 12.66 -5.32
C ALA A 219 -0.11 13.49 -5.73
N GLU A 220 0.08 14.67 -5.13
CA GLU A 220 1.26 15.51 -5.37
C GLU A 220 2.57 14.81 -4.98
N LYS A 221 2.59 14.14 -3.83
CA LYS A 221 3.76 13.35 -3.39
C LYS A 221 4.05 12.19 -4.32
N LEU A 222 3.01 11.48 -4.78
CA LEU A 222 3.17 10.36 -5.72
C LEU A 222 3.72 10.86 -7.06
N GLU A 223 3.21 11.96 -7.59
CA GLU A 223 3.72 12.60 -8.81
C GLU A 223 5.20 12.98 -8.68
N SER A 224 5.59 13.59 -7.55
CA SER A 224 6.99 13.90 -7.26
C SER A 224 7.86 12.64 -7.17
N ILE A 225 7.38 11.57 -6.54
CA ILE A 225 8.10 10.29 -6.47
C ILE A 225 8.28 9.70 -7.87
N PHE A 226 7.23 9.66 -8.69
CA PHE A 226 7.28 9.14 -10.05
C PHE A 226 8.27 9.93 -10.92
N ALA A 227 8.26 11.26 -10.84
CA ALA A 227 9.22 12.11 -11.53
C ALA A 227 10.67 11.78 -11.12
N ARG A 228 10.94 11.63 -9.82
CA ARG A 228 12.27 11.27 -9.31
C ARG A 228 12.71 9.87 -9.70
N VAL A 229 11.79 8.90 -9.73
CA VAL A 229 12.10 7.53 -10.19
C VAL A 229 12.43 7.54 -11.68
N SER A 230 11.67 8.27 -12.49
CA SER A 230 11.94 8.42 -13.92
C SER A 230 13.30 9.07 -14.18
N GLU A 231 13.61 10.18 -13.49
CA GLU A 231 14.90 10.88 -13.61
C GLU A 231 16.07 9.98 -13.19
N ASN A 232 15.94 9.27 -12.07
CA ASN A 232 16.97 8.33 -11.61
C ASN A 232 17.17 7.17 -12.59
N THR A 233 16.10 6.67 -13.19
CA THR A 233 16.15 5.59 -14.18
C THR A 233 16.85 6.06 -15.45
N GLU A 234 16.53 7.28 -15.93
CA GLU A 234 17.21 7.89 -17.07
C GLU A 234 18.70 8.13 -16.79
N HIS A 235 19.05 8.60 -15.59
CA HIS A 235 20.44 8.77 -15.18
C HIS A 235 21.19 7.43 -15.09
N LEU A 236 20.55 6.39 -14.54
CA LEU A 236 21.09 5.04 -14.45
C LEU A 236 21.42 4.51 -15.85
N VAL A 237 20.45 4.54 -16.78
CA VAL A 237 20.64 4.03 -18.14
C VAL A 237 21.63 4.89 -18.93
N GLY A 238 21.42 6.21 -18.94
CA GLY A 238 22.16 7.13 -19.79
C GLY A 238 23.63 7.29 -19.45
N LYS A 239 24.02 7.12 -18.17
CA LYS A 239 25.41 7.25 -17.73
C LYS A 239 26.02 5.97 -17.21
N VAL A 240 25.34 5.28 -16.29
CA VAL A 240 25.94 4.15 -15.57
C VAL A 240 25.96 2.92 -16.47
N VAL A 241 24.80 2.52 -17.00
CA VAL A 241 24.67 1.33 -17.85
C VAL A 241 25.46 1.52 -19.15
N LYS A 242 25.35 2.70 -19.77
CA LYS A 242 26.14 3.04 -20.97
C LYS A 242 27.65 3.01 -20.71
N GLY A 243 28.11 3.59 -19.60
CA GLY A 243 29.52 3.57 -19.21
C GLY A 243 30.02 2.15 -18.91
N MET A 244 29.20 1.32 -18.26
CA MET A 244 29.50 -0.09 -18.05
C MET A 244 29.60 -0.85 -19.38
N ALA A 245 28.67 -0.63 -20.32
CA ALA A 245 28.69 -1.28 -21.64
C ALA A 245 29.97 -0.96 -22.41
N GLU A 246 30.41 0.31 -22.38
CA GLU A 246 31.66 0.74 -23.00
C GLU A 246 32.88 0.06 -22.35
N LEU A 247 32.95 0.05 -21.02
CA LEU A 247 34.06 -0.59 -20.29
C LEU A 247 34.11 -2.11 -20.49
N THR A 248 32.96 -2.78 -20.48
CA THR A 248 32.85 -4.22 -20.73
C THR A 248 33.22 -4.55 -22.17
N GLY A 249 32.76 -3.75 -23.15
CA GLY A 249 33.16 -3.87 -24.55
C GLY A 249 34.67 -3.74 -24.74
N LYS A 250 35.27 -2.71 -24.14
CA LYS A 250 36.73 -2.50 -24.16
C LYS A 250 37.50 -3.61 -23.48
N SER A 251 36.94 -4.20 -22.41
CA SER A 251 37.55 -5.34 -21.71
C SER A 251 37.54 -6.60 -22.58
N ALA A 252 36.42 -6.88 -23.27
CA ALA A 252 36.33 -7.99 -24.21
C ALA A 252 37.30 -7.85 -25.40
N GLU A 253 37.40 -6.63 -25.96
CA GLU A 253 38.37 -6.32 -27.02
C GLU A 253 39.82 -6.50 -26.52
N SER A 254 40.13 -5.95 -25.34
CA SER A 254 41.46 -6.07 -24.74
C SER A 254 41.84 -7.52 -24.47
N ALA A 255 40.90 -8.33 -23.97
CA ALA A 255 41.10 -9.76 -23.78
C ALA A 255 41.37 -10.47 -25.11
N THR A 256 40.61 -10.16 -26.16
CA THR A 256 40.83 -10.74 -27.50
C THR A 256 42.22 -10.41 -28.04
N ASN A 257 42.62 -9.14 -27.95
CA ASN A 257 43.94 -8.70 -28.40
C ASN A 257 45.07 -9.34 -27.57
N ALA A 258 44.89 -9.45 -26.25
CA ALA A 258 45.83 -10.14 -25.38
C ALA A 258 45.96 -11.63 -25.74
N ASN A 259 44.84 -12.29 -26.11
CA ASN A 259 44.84 -13.70 -26.51
C ASN A 259 45.62 -13.94 -27.81
N ILE A 260 45.52 -13.01 -28.77
CA ILE A 260 46.32 -13.06 -30.00
C ILE A 260 47.81 -12.92 -29.67
N LEU A 261 48.17 -11.89 -28.90
CA LEU A 261 49.57 -11.60 -28.56
C LEU A 261 50.23 -12.73 -27.77
N ILE A 262 49.50 -13.29 -26.79
CA ILE A 262 50.02 -14.40 -25.98
C ILE A 262 50.12 -15.69 -26.80
N GLY A 263 49.22 -15.91 -27.77
CA GLY A 263 49.29 -17.03 -28.71
C GLY A 263 50.50 -16.92 -29.64
N GLU A 264 50.83 -15.72 -30.12
CA GLU A 264 52.07 -15.45 -30.87
C GLU A 264 53.31 -15.68 -29.99
N THR A 265 53.28 -15.20 -28.75
CA THR A 265 54.36 -15.43 -27.77
C THR A 265 54.58 -16.92 -27.51
N GLY A 266 53.50 -17.70 -27.39
CA GLY A 266 53.57 -19.16 -27.23
C GLY A 266 54.30 -19.86 -28.38
N LYS A 267 54.06 -19.43 -29.63
CA LYS A 267 54.78 -19.96 -30.80
C LYS A 267 56.28 -19.65 -30.74
N VAL A 268 56.65 -18.43 -30.34
CA VAL A 268 58.07 -18.05 -30.19
C VAL A 268 58.77 -18.89 -29.11
N VAL A 269 58.09 -19.14 -27.99
CA VAL A 269 58.63 -19.99 -26.91
C VAL A 269 58.79 -21.44 -27.38
N GLU A 270 57.82 -21.98 -28.14
CA GLU A 270 57.91 -23.32 -28.72
C GLU A 270 59.11 -23.47 -29.67
N GLU A 271 59.31 -22.49 -30.56
CA GLU A 271 60.46 -22.45 -31.48
C GLU A 271 61.80 -22.33 -30.72
N THR A 272 61.80 -21.55 -29.64
CA THR A 272 62.98 -21.38 -28.77
C THR A 272 63.34 -22.69 -28.08
N ASN A 273 62.36 -23.42 -27.52
CA ASN A 273 62.58 -24.75 -26.94
C ASN A 273 63.13 -25.74 -27.96
N LYS A 274 62.64 -25.72 -29.21
CA LYS A 274 63.18 -26.56 -30.28
C LYS A 274 64.65 -26.23 -30.57
N SER A 275 64.98 -24.95 -30.63
CA SER A 275 66.35 -24.46 -30.86
C SER A 275 67.30 -24.84 -29.72
N MET A 276 66.83 -24.80 -28.47
CA MET A 276 67.61 -25.23 -27.31
C MET A 276 67.91 -26.73 -27.32
N LYS A 277 66.94 -27.57 -27.70
CA LYS A 277 67.18 -29.01 -27.88
C LYS A 277 68.21 -29.30 -28.96
N GLU A 278 68.16 -28.57 -30.07
CA GLU A 278 69.19 -28.69 -31.12
C GLU A 278 70.55 -28.24 -30.61
N LEU A 279 70.64 -27.12 -29.89
CA LEU A 279 71.88 -26.63 -29.30
C LEU A 279 72.53 -27.65 -28.36
N VAL A 280 71.75 -28.26 -27.46
CA VAL A 280 72.24 -29.32 -26.55
C VAL A 280 72.77 -30.51 -27.35
N SER A 281 72.04 -30.95 -28.38
CA SER A 281 72.48 -32.05 -29.26
C SER A 281 73.80 -31.72 -29.96
N ARG A 282 73.99 -30.47 -30.43
CA ARG A 282 75.24 -30.02 -31.06
C ARG A 282 76.39 -29.99 -30.06
N MET A 283 76.16 -29.53 -28.84
CA MET A 283 77.20 -29.55 -27.79
C MET A 283 77.65 -30.97 -27.48
N THR A 284 76.72 -31.94 -27.43
CA THR A 284 77.07 -33.36 -27.27
C THR A 284 77.92 -33.88 -28.44
N GLU A 285 77.58 -33.52 -29.67
CA GLU A 285 78.34 -33.91 -30.87
C GLU A 285 79.76 -33.32 -30.88
N ILE A 286 79.91 -32.05 -30.50
CA ILE A 286 81.23 -31.39 -30.40
C ILE A 286 82.06 -32.03 -29.28
N SER A 287 81.46 -32.34 -28.12
CA SER A 287 82.15 -33.02 -27.01
C SER A 287 82.70 -34.38 -27.45
N ARG A 288 81.88 -35.19 -28.15
CA ARG A 288 82.31 -36.48 -28.71
C ARG A 288 83.46 -36.33 -29.70
N THR A 289 83.38 -35.33 -30.58
CA THR A 289 84.44 -35.04 -31.57
C THR A 289 85.75 -34.61 -30.86
N GLY A 290 85.64 -33.87 -29.76
CA GLY A 290 86.78 -33.53 -28.90
C GLY A 290 87.44 -34.76 -28.30
N GLU A 291 86.67 -35.71 -27.76
CA GLU A 291 87.18 -36.98 -27.21
C GLU A 291 87.88 -37.83 -28.28
N GLU A 292 87.27 -37.95 -29.47
CA GLU A 292 87.87 -38.64 -30.62
C GLU A 292 89.21 -37.98 -31.01
N THR A 293 89.27 -36.65 -31.04
CA THR A 293 90.50 -35.91 -31.32
C THR A 293 91.57 -36.12 -30.24
N SER A 294 91.19 -36.15 -28.96
CA SER A 294 92.11 -36.45 -27.85
C SER A 294 92.77 -37.82 -28.02
N ASN A 295 92.00 -38.83 -28.45
CA ASN A 295 92.53 -40.17 -28.72
C ASN A 295 93.53 -40.20 -29.89
N ILE A 296 93.29 -39.40 -30.93
CA ILE A 296 94.24 -39.24 -32.06
C ILE A 296 95.54 -38.62 -31.55
N ILE A 297 95.47 -37.56 -30.74
CA ILE A 297 96.66 -36.89 -30.20
C ILE A 297 97.47 -37.83 -29.28
N LYS A 298 96.81 -38.66 -28.46
CA LYS A 298 97.49 -39.71 -27.68
C LYS A 298 98.26 -40.68 -28.57
N THR A 299 97.65 -41.10 -29.68
CA THR A 299 98.32 -41.98 -30.67
C THR A 299 99.56 -41.28 -31.28
N ILE A 300 99.50 -39.98 -31.54
CA ILE A 300 100.65 -39.21 -32.05
C ILE A 300 101.78 -39.14 -31.02
N ASP A 301 101.46 -38.95 -29.74
CA ASP A 301 102.44 -38.95 -28.65
C ASP A 301 103.13 -40.33 -28.53
N GLU A 302 102.35 -41.42 -28.62
CA GLU A 302 102.88 -42.79 -28.67
C GLU A 302 103.83 -43.01 -29.86
N ILE A 303 103.48 -42.51 -31.06
CA ILE A 303 104.35 -42.58 -32.24
C ILE A 303 105.63 -41.76 -32.03
N ALA A 304 105.54 -40.57 -31.45
CA ALA A 304 106.69 -39.72 -31.15
C ALA A 304 107.63 -40.41 -30.16
N PHE A 305 107.09 -41.04 -29.11
CA PHE A 305 107.86 -41.83 -28.15
C PHE A 305 108.56 -43.02 -28.81
N GLN A 306 107.86 -43.78 -29.65
CA GLN A 306 108.46 -44.90 -30.41
C GLN A 306 109.57 -44.41 -31.37
N THR A 307 109.36 -43.28 -32.04
CA THR A 307 110.34 -42.67 -32.94
C THR A 307 111.59 -42.23 -32.18
N ASN A 308 111.42 -41.65 -30.98
CA ASN A 308 112.50 -41.27 -30.10
C ASN A 308 113.34 -42.49 -29.67
N LEU A 309 112.71 -43.62 -29.35
CA LEU A 309 113.40 -44.87 -29.04
C LEU A 309 114.15 -45.46 -30.24
N LEU A 310 113.56 -45.42 -31.44
CA LEU A 310 114.22 -45.84 -32.68
C LEU A 310 115.45 -44.98 -32.99
N ALA A 311 115.34 -43.66 -32.83
CA ALA A 311 116.44 -42.71 -33.01
C ALA A 311 117.56 -42.94 -31.99
N LEU A 312 117.22 -43.23 -30.73
CA LEU A 312 118.19 -43.59 -29.70
C LEU A 312 118.95 -44.87 -30.08
N ASN A 313 118.25 -45.91 -30.53
CA ASN A 313 118.88 -47.15 -30.99
C ASN A 313 119.81 -46.89 -32.18
N ALA A 314 119.40 -46.05 -33.14
CA ALA A 314 120.23 -45.67 -34.28
C ALA A 314 121.47 -44.88 -33.85
N ALA A 315 121.37 -43.97 -32.89
CA ALA A 315 122.50 -43.24 -32.34
C ALA A 315 123.51 -44.16 -31.65
N VAL A 316 123.03 -45.17 -30.91
CA VAL A 316 123.88 -46.20 -30.28
C VAL A 316 124.62 -47.03 -31.33
N GLU A 317 123.94 -47.49 -32.39
CA GLU A 317 124.58 -48.27 -33.44
C GLU A 317 125.55 -47.42 -34.28
N ALA A 318 125.25 -46.14 -34.52
CA ALA A 318 126.15 -45.19 -35.16
C ALA A 318 127.44 -44.98 -34.33
N ALA A 319 127.32 -44.86 -33.01
CA ALA A 319 128.48 -44.79 -32.11
C ALA A 319 129.31 -46.09 -32.15
N ARG A 320 128.65 -47.25 -32.28
CA ARG A 320 129.29 -48.56 -32.39
C ARG A 320 130.08 -48.72 -33.69
N ALA A 321 129.63 -48.11 -34.78
CA ALA A 321 130.31 -48.12 -36.08
C ALA A 321 131.53 -47.19 -36.17
N GLY A 322 131.81 -46.37 -35.14
CA GLY A 322 132.96 -45.46 -35.10
C GLY A 322 132.92 -44.39 -36.19
N ASP A 323 134.05 -44.16 -36.86
CA ASP A 323 134.19 -43.09 -37.87
C ASP A 323 133.20 -43.24 -39.04
N ALA A 324 132.86 -44.48 -39.43
CA ALA A 324 131.92 -44.78 -40.51
C ALA A 324 130.46 -44.42 -40.16
N GLY A 325 130.13 -44.29 -38.86
CA GLY A 325 128.79 -43.99 -38.36
C GLY A 325 128.51 -42.50 -38.13
N THR A 326 129.50 -41.61 -38.29
CA THR A 326 129.40 -40.18 -37.97
C THR A 326 128.24 -39.47 -38.66
N GLY A 327 128.02 -39.72 -39.96
CA GLY A 327 126.87 -39.15 -40.69
C GLY A 327 125.52 -39.68 -40.20
N PHE A 328 125.45 -40.97 -39.84
CA PHE A 328 124.24 -41.59 -39.27
C PHE A 328 123.92 -41.05 -37.87
N ALA A 329 124.95 -40.76 -37.06
CA ALA A 329 124.77 -40.20 -35.72
C ALA A 329 124.09 -38.82 -35.76
N VAL A 330 124.45 -37.97 -36.72
CA VAL A 330 123.83 -36.65 -36.91
C VAL A 330 122.35 -36.79 -37.28
N VAL A 331 122.02 -37.69 -38.22
CA VAL A 331 120.62 -37.96 -38.60
C VAL A 331 119.83 -38.51 -37.41
N ALA A 332 120.41 -39.42 -36.63
CA ALA A 332 119.76 -39.99 -35.45
C ALA A 332 119.43 -38.93 -34.40
N GLU A 333 120.35 -37.99 -34.12
CA GLU A 333 120.09 -36.90 -33.17
C GLU A 333 119.01 -35.93 -33.70
N GLU A 334 119.00 -35.64 -35.01
CA GLU A 334 117.97 -34.78 -35.62
C GLU A 334 116.58 -35.45 -35.55
N VAL A 335 116.49 -36.75 -35.83
CA VAL A 335 115.23 -37.52 -35.67
C VAL A 335 114.80 -37.55 -34.20
N ARG A 336 115.74 -37.67 -33.26
CA ARG A 336 115.46 -37.63 -31.83
C ARG A 336 114.88 -36.28 -31.40
N ASN A 337 115.49 -35.19 -31.87
CA ASN A 337 115.02 -33.83 -31.59
C ASN A 337 113.63 -33.58 -32.22
N LEU A 338 113.40 -34.06 -33.44
CA LEU A 338 112.09 -34.00 -34.08
C LEU A 338 111.03 -34.76 -33.29
N ALA A 339 111.33 -35.97 -32.83
CA ALA A 339 110.44 -36.78 -32.01
C ALA A 339 110.10 -36.10 -30.68
N ALA A 340 111.09 -35.50 -29.99
CA ALA A 340 110.86 -34.74 -28.76
C ALA A 340 109.96 -33.52 -28.99
N ARG A 341 110.16 -32.79 -30.11
CA ARG A 341 109.29 -31.67 -30.50
C ARG A 341 107.87 -32.12 -30.83
N SER A 342 107.71 -33.28 -31.48
CA SER A 342 106.40 -33.87 -31.76
C SER A 342 105.65 -34.26 -30.49
N ALA A 343 106.34 -34.88 -29.51
CA ALA A 343 105.74 -35.23 -28.21
C ALA A 343 105.29 -33.98 -27.44
N GLU A 344 106.12 -32.93 -27.39
CA GLU A 344 105.76 -31.68 -26.72
C GLU A 344 104.54 -31.01 -27.40
N ALA A 345 104.51 -30.99 -28.74
CA ALA A 345 103.37 -30.46 -29.48
C ALA A 345 102.10 -31.29 -29.25
N ALA A 346 102.21 -32.62 -29.19
CA ALA A 346 101.09 -33.51 -28.88
C ALA A 346 100.54 -33.24 -27.48
N LYS A 347 101.41 -33.12 -26.47
CA LYS A 347 101.02 -32.78 -25.09
C LYS A 347 100.27 -31.46 -24.99
N ILE A 348 100.84 -30.37 -25.54
CA ILE A 348 100.18 -29.05 -25.56
C ILE A 348 98.81 -29.12 -26.26
N THR A 349 98.72 -29.88 -27.35
CA THR A 349 97.45 -30.06 -28.08
C THR A 349 96.43 -30.83 -27.25
N SER A 350 96.85 -31.87 -26.53
CA SER A 350 95.98 -32.64 -25.63
C SER A 350 95.41 -31.76 -24.51
N GLU A 351 96.25 -30.95 -23.85
CA GLU A 351 95.82 -30.02 -22.81
C GLU A 351 94.77 -29.02 -23.34
N ARG A 352 94.93 -28.53 -24.57
CA ARG A 352 93.93 -27.64 -25.21
C ARG A 352 92.62 -28.34 -25.54
N ILE A 353 92.67 -29.61 -25.96
CA ILE A 353 91.46 -30.39 -26.22
C ILE A 353 90.70 -30.64 -24.92
N GLU A 354 91.40 -30.97 -23.82
CA GLU A 354 90.78 -31.15 -22.50
C GLU A 354 90.11 -29.86 -22.01
N ASP A 355 90.76 -28.70 -22.14
CA ASP A 355 90.14 -27.40 -21.81
C ASP A 355 88.90 -27.14 -22.68
N MET A 356 88.97 -27.46 -23.98
CA MET A 356 87.83 -27.30 -24.89
C MET A 356 86.64 -28.17 -24.48
N ILE A 357 86.86 -29.45 -24.18
CA ILE A 357 85.80 -30.38 -23.72
C ILE A 357 85.18 -29.86 -22.42
N SER A 358 86.00 -29.39 -21.47
CA SER A 358 85.52 -28.78 -20.22
C SER A 358 84.61 -27.57 -20.47
N ARG A 359 85.00 -26.67 -21.37
CA ARG A 359 84.18 -25.50 -21.75
C ARG A 359 82.88 -25.88 -22.45
N ILE A 360 82.90 -26.89 -23.32
CA ILE A 360 81.70 -27.41 -23.99
C ILE A 360 80.73 -28.00 -22.96
N SER A 361 81.23 -28.76 -21.99
CA SER A 361 80.43 -29.31 -20.89
C SER A 361 79.73 -28.22 -20.08
N GLN A 362 80.46 -27.16 -19.71
CA GLN A 362 79.87 -25.99 -19.04
C GLN A 362 78.82 -25.28 -19.92
N GLY A 363 79.07 -25.15 -21.22
CA GLY A 363 78.11 -24.60 -22.17
C GLY A 363 76.85 -25.45 -22.31
N SER A 364 76.98 -26.78 -22.26
CA SER A 364 75.86 -27.72 -22.28
C SER A 364 75.00 -27.62 -21.02
N ASP A 365 75.62 -27.49 -19.84
CA ASP A 365 74.88 -27.28 -18.57
C ASP A 365 74.10 -25.96 -18.59
N LEU A 366 74.72 -24.88 -19.07
CA LEU A 366 74.04 -23.59 -19.24
C LEU A 366 72.86 -23.68 -20.21
N ALA A 367 73.03 -24.41 -21.32
CA ALA A 367 71.95 -24.63 -22.29
C ALA A 367 70.79 -25.41 -21.67
N LEU A 368 71.06 -26.48 -20.90
CA LEU A 368 70.02 -27.26 -20.21
C LEU A 368 69.24 -26.43 -19.18
N ARG A 369 69.93 -25.60 -18.40
CA ARG A 369 69.27 -24.68 -17.44
C ARG A 369 68.43 -23.62 -18.14
N THR A 370 68.85 -23.19 -19.32
CA THR A 370 68.10 -22.24 -20.15
C THR A 370 66.85 -22.90 -20.74
N ASP A 371 66.93 -24.16 -21.18
CA ASP A 371 65.79 -24.97 -21.64
C ASP A 371 64.73 -25.13 -20.54
N ASP A 372 65.13 -25.46 -19.30
CA ASP A 372 64.22 -25.53 -18.15
C ASP A 372 63.51 -24.18 -17.87
N SER A 373 64.25 -23.08 -18.00
CA SER A 373 63.68 -21.73 -17.83
C SER A 373 62.61 -21.42 -18.89
N PHE A 374 62.84 -21.80 -20.15
CA PHE A 374 61.84 -21.64 -21.22
C PHE A 374 60.65 -22.58 -21.07
N ALA A 375 60.84 -23.80 -20.55
CA ALA A 375 59.73 -24.68 -20.21
C ALA A 375 58.79 -24.05 -19.16
N ARG A 376 59.35 -23.38 -18.14
CA ARG A 376 58.55 -22.62 -17.16
C ARG A 376 57.86 -21.39 -17.77
N VAL A 377 58.49 -20.72 -18.72
CA VAL A 377 57.85 -19.62 -19.46
C VAL A 377 56.66 -20.13 -20.28
N PHE A 378 56.79 -21.30 -20.92
CA PHE A 378 55.71 -21.93 -21.67
C PHE A 378 54.48 -22.26 -20.79
N ASP A 379 54.71 -22.78 -19.58
CA ASP A 379 53.64 -23.01 -18.60
C ASP A 379 52.94 -21.70 -18.20
N ASN A 380 53.71 -20.65 -17.91
CA ASN A 380 53.15 -19.33 -17.59
C ASN A 380 52.34 -18.73 -18.74
N VAL A 381 52.81 -18.89 -19.99
CA VAL A 381 52.08 -18.46 -21.20
C VAL A 381 50.76 -19.21 -21.33
N SER A 382 50.76 -20.52 -21.08
CA SER A 382 49.54 -21.35 -21.12
C SER A 382 48.52 -20.90 -20.06
N ARG A 383 48.98 -20.63 -18.84
CA ARG A 383 48.12 -20.09 -17.77
C ARG A 383 47.61 -18.68 -18.07
N ALA A 384 48.40 -17.84 -18.74
CA ALA A 384 47.96 -16.52 -19.16
C ALA A 384 46.83 -16.60 -20.21
N ILE A 385 46.89 -17.56 -21.14
CA ILE A 385 45.80 -17.84 -22.10
C ILE A 385 44.51 -18.18 -21.34
N GLU A 386 44.57 -19.09 -20.36
CA GLU A 386 43.39 -19.49 -19.58
C GLU A 386 42.74 -18.30 -18.85
N LEU A 387 43.54 -17.44 -18.23
CA LEU A 387 43.06 -16.24 -17.53
C LEU A 387 42.43 -15.22 -18.50
N ILE A 388 43.02 -15.04 -19.68
CA ILE A 388 42.49 -14.14 -20.70
C ILE A 388 41.14 -14.66 -21.25
N ASP A 389 41.03 -15.96 -21.47
CA ASP A 389 39.78 -16.62 -21.86
C ASP A 389 38.69 -16.45 -20.79
N GLU A 390 39.06 -16.53 -19.51
CA GLU A 390 38.14 -16.26 -18.39
C GLU A 390 37.65 -14.81 -18.40
N ILE A 391 38.55 -13.84 -18.64
CA ILE A 391 38.18 -12.42 -18.78
C ILE A 391 37.21 -12.22 -19.96
N ALA A 392 37.44 -12.87 -21.09
CA ALA A 392 36.55 -12.79 -22.25
C ALA A 392 35.14 -13.34 -21.93
N ARG A 393 35.06 -14.50 -21.27
CA ARG A 393 33.78 -15.10 -20.82
C ARG A 393 33.07 -14.23 -19.78
N SER A 394 33.81 -13.69 -18.81
CA SER A 394 33.28 -12.78 -17.79
C SER A 394 32.73 -11.50 -18.42
N SER A 395 33.45 -10.92 -19.38
CA SER A 395 33.01 -9.74 -20.13
C SER A 395 31.73 -10.03 -20.94
N SER A 396 31.63 -11.20 -21.57
CA SER A 396 30.40 -11.62 -22.27
C SER A 396 29.21 -11.74 -21.30
N THR A 397 29.44 -12.27 -20.09
CA THR A 397 28.41 -12.40 -19.06
C THR A 397 27.99 -11.03 -18.53
N GLN A 398 28.93 -10.11 -18.32
CA GLN A 398 28.63 -8.72 -17.95
C GLN A 398 27.78 -8.03 -19.01
N ASN A 399 28.09 -8.21 -20.30
CA ASN A 399 27.28 -7.62 -21.37
C ASN A 399 25.81 -8.08 -21.30
N ARG A 400 25.54 -9.36 -21.04
CA ARG A 400 24.17 -9.85 -20.83
C ARG A 400 23.51 -9.21 -19.60
N GLY A 401 24.24 -9.11 -18.49
CA GLY A 401 23.71 -8.44 -17.29
C GLY A 401 23.40 -6.95 -17.52
N ILE A 402 24.13 -6.29 -18.42
CA ILE A 402 23.88 -4.90 -18.83
C ILE A 402 22.60 -4.82 -19.69
N GLU A 403 22.36 -5.79 -20.58
CA GLU A 403 21.10 -5.91 -21.33
C GLU A 403 19.91 -6.11 -20.37
N ASP A 404 20.04 -7.01 -19.39
CA ASP A 404 19.00 -7.24 -18.38
C ASP A 404 18.67 -5.97 -17.57
N ILE A 405 19.68 -5.17 -17.22
CA ILE A 405 19.47 -3.89 -16.50
C ILE A 405 18.71 -2.89 -17.38
N ASN A 406 19.00 -2.83 -18.69
CA ASN A 406 18.24 -1.98 -19.62
C ASN A 406 16.77 -2.42 -19.69
N ASP A 407 16.51 -3.71 -19.82
CA ASP A 407 15.14 -4.25 -19.87
C ASP A 407 14.36 -3.95 -18.58
N ILE A 408 15.02 -4.05 -17.42
CA ILE A 408 14.41 -3.69 -16.13
C ILE A 408 14.14 -2.18 -16.05
N ALA A 409 15.05 -1.34 -16.54
CA ALA A 409 14.86 0.10 -16.56
C ALA A 409 13.68 0.52 -17.43
N ASP A 410 13.50 -0.11 -18.60
CA ASP A 410 12.35 0.10 -19.47
C ASP A 410 11.03 -0.32 -18.79
N GLN A 411 11.05 -1.44 -18.04
CA GLN A 411 9.89 -1.86 -17.24
C GLN A 411 9.56 -0.87 -16.11
N ILE A 412 10.57 -0.32 -15.42
CA ILE A 412 10.38 0.72 -14.39
C ILE A 412 9.74 1.96 -15.03
N ASN A 413 10.23 2.40 -16.18
CA ASN A 413 9.66 3.54 -16.89
C ASN A 413 8.20 3.30 -17.29
N ALA A 414 7.86 2.09 -17.76
CA ALA A 414 6.48 1.72 -18.06
C ALA A 414 5.59 1.75 -16.81
N LEU A 415 6.05 1.21 -15.68
CA LEU A 415 5.32 1.23 -14.40
C LEU A 415 5.11 2.64 -13.86
N VAL A 416 6.13 3.50 -13.96
CA VAL A 416 6.04 4.91 -13.56
C VAL A 416 4.99 5.64 -14.39
N LYS A 417 4.95 5.39 -15.70
CA LYS A 417 3.96 5.97 -16.60
C LYS A 417 2.54 5.52 -16.25
N ASP A 418 2.34 4.21 -16.03
CA ASP A 418 1.03 3.65 -15.65
C ASP A 418 0.56 4.16 -14.29
N SER A 419 1.46 4.19 -13.30
CA SER A 419 1.15 4.66 -11.94
C SER A 419 0.84 6.15 -11.89
N SER A 420 1.49 6.95 -12.74
CA SER A 420 1.17 8.38 -12.91
C SER A 420 -0.25 8.58 -13.43
N VAL A 421 -0.68 7.78 -14.42
CA VAL A 421 -2.05 7.79 -14.95
C VAL A 421 -3.06 7.38 -13.88
N SER A 422 -2.80 6.30 -13.14
CA SER A 422 -3.68 5.83 -12.07
C SER A 422 -3.80 6.84 -10.92
N SER A 423 -2.71 7.54 -10.58
CA SER A 423 -2.73 8.56 -9.52
C SER A 423 -3.53 9.79 -9.93
N ALA A 424 -3.40 10.23 -11.18
CA ALA A 424 -4.24 11.29 -11.74
C ALA A 424 -5.73 10.92 -11.71
N GLN A 425 -6.07 9.67 -12.03
CA GLN A 425 -7.45 9.19 -12.01
C GLN A 425 -8.02 9.10 -10.59
N THR A 426 -7.21 8.70 -9.61
CA THR A 426 -7.61 8.66 -8.18
C THR A 426 -7.92 10.06 -7.65
N GLY A 427 -7.11 11.06 -8.04
CA GLY A 427 -7.39 12.47 -7.71
C GLY A 427 -8.71 12.98 -8.30
N LEU A 428 -9.07 12.54 -9.51
CA LEU A 428 -10.34 12.91 -10.14
C LEU A 428 -11.55 12.27 -9.45
N SER A 429 -11.50 10.97 -9.13
CA SER A 429 -12.59 10.29 -8.41
C SER A 429 -12.80 10.86 -7.00
N GLY A 430 -11.73 11.27 -6.32
CA GLY A 430 -11.82 11.99 -5.05
C GLY A 430 -12.58 13.32 -5.15
N ARG A 431 -12.43 14.06 -6.26
CA ARG A 431 -13.17 15.31 -6.50
C ARG A 431 -14.65 15.06 -6.76
N GLU A 432 -14.98 14.02 -7.53
CA GLU A 432 -16.37 13.70 -7.91
C GLU A 432 -17.25 13.30 -6.71
N ILE A 433 -16.70 12.53 -5.77
CA ILE A 433 -17.43 12.11 -4.55
C ILE A 433 -17.83 13.32 -3.68
N VAL A 434 -16.96 14.31 -3.57
CA VAL A 434 -17.22 15.52 -2.76
C VAL A 434 -18.28 16.40 -3.41
N GLU A 435 -18.20 16.59 -4.72
CA GLU A 435 -19.19 17.39 -5.46
C GLU A 435 -20.59 16.78 -5.38
N THR A 436 -20.68 15.45 -5.46
CA THR A 436 -21.95 14.72 -5.35
C THR A 436 -22.56 14.76 -3.94
N THR A 437 -21.72 14.93 -2.91
CA THR A 437 -22.17 15.02 -1.50
C THR A 437 -22.56 16.45 -1.12
N ALA A 438 -21.94 17.48 -1.72
CA ALA A 438 -22.29 18.87 -1.49
C ALA A 438 -23.63 19.30 -2.13
N LEU A 439 -24.09 18.56 -3.15
CA LEU A 439 -25.34 18.82 -3.89
C LEU A 439 -26.58 18.09 -3.33
N LYS A 440 -26.42 17.22 -2.33
CA LYS A 440 -27.49 16.49 -1.63
C LYS A 440 -27.69 17.05 -0.23
#